data_AF-A0A2G5DNU2-F1
#
_entry.id   AF-A0A2G5DNU2-F1
#
_cell.length_a   1.000
_cell.length_b   1.000
_cell.length_c   1.000
_cell.angle_alpha   90.00
_cell.angle_beta   90.00
_cell.angle_gamma   90.00
#
_symmetry.space_group_name_H-M   'P 1'
#
loop_
_entity.id
_entity.type
_entity.pdbx_description
1 polymer ?
#
loop_
_entity_poly.entity_id
_entity_poly.type
_entity_poly.pdbx_seq_one_letter_code
_entity_poly.pdbx_strand_id
1 'polypeptide(L)'
;MANKNLCILFLLSLIGVATAQNCGRQAGGATCAGNICCSQYGWCGTTDDHCLPSNNCQSNCRGTGNPGSGPGESATNVRATYHIYNPAANGWDLNRVSAYCATWDANKPLAWRQQYGWTAFCGPVGPRGQASCGRCLRVRQKKSHS
;
A
#
# COMPACT_ATOMS: atom_id res chain seq x y z
N MET A 1 31.90 -31.35 -46.26
CA MET A 1 31.61 -31.49 -44.81
C MET A 1 31.13 -30.13 -44.31
N ALA A 2 29.81 -29.93 -44.31
CA ALA A 2 29.21 -28.68 -43.82
C ALA A 2 29.40 -28.61 -42.30
N ASN A 3 30.04 -27.55 -41.82
CA ASN A 3 30.43 -27.36 -40.44
C ASN A 3 29.19 -27.19 -39.55
N LYS A 4 28.74 -28.28 -38.91
CA LYS A 4 27.55 -28.33 -38.04
C LYS A 4 27.59 -27.28 -36.91
N ASN A 5 28.77 -26.78 -36.54
CA ASN A 5 28.94 -25.76 -35.50
C ASN A 5 28.53 -24.35 -35.95
N LEU A 6 28.45 -24.09 -37.25
CA LEU A 6 28.08 -22.77 -37.78
C LEU A 6 26.54 -22.54 -37.72
N CYS A 7 25.74 -23.60 -37.78
CA CYS A 7 24.27 -23.51 -37.65
C CYS A 7 23.80 -23.32 -36.21
N ILE A 8 24.56 -23.82 -35.22
CA ILE A 8 24.19 -23.72 -33.79
C ILE A 8 24.41 -22.28 -33.27
N LEU A 9 25.42 -21.57 -33.78
CA LEU A 9 25.70 -20.19 -33.41
C LEU A 9 24.68 -19.18 -33.97
N PHE A 10 24.00 -19.51 -35.08
CA PHE A 10 22.94 -18.66 -35.63
C PHE A 10 21.61 -18.75 -34.87
N LEU A 11 21.30 -19.91 -34.26
CA LEU A 11 20.06 -20.14 -33.50
C LEU A 11 20.04 -19.45 -32.12
N LEU A 12 21.18 -19.03 -31.58
CA LEU A 12 21.30 -18.37 -30.28
C LEU A 12 21.04 -16.85 -30.31
N SER A 13 20.83 -16.25 -31.49
CA SER A 13 20.82 -14.77 -31.65
C SER A 13 19.43 -14.10 -31.67
N LEU A 14 18.32 -14.84 -31.57
CA LEU A 14 16.97 -14.31 -31.86
C LEU A 14 16.00 -14.24 -30.67
N ILE A 15 16.43 -14.46 -29.44
CA ILE A 15 15.54 -14.30 -28.27
C ILE A 15 15.77 -12.93 -27.63
N GLY A 16 15.53 -11.87 -28.41
CA GLY A 16 15.35 -10.53 -27.86
C GLY A 16 13.97 -10.44 -27.23
N VAL A 17 13.79 -10.92 -25.99
CA VAL A 17 12.55 -10.70 -25.25
C VAL A 17 12.50 -9.23 -24.84
N ALA A 18 11.96 -8.38 -25.70
CA ALA A 18 11.54 -7.03 -25.32
C ALA A 18 10.33 -7.17 -24.38
N THR A 19 10.59 -7.44 -23.10
CA THR A 19 9.60 -7.21 -22.06
C THR A 19 9.46 -5.70 -21.93
N ALA A 20 8.36 -5.10 -22.40
CA ALA A 20 8.07 -3.70 -22.16
C ALA A 20 7.59 -3.56 -20.71
N GLN A 21 8.50 -3.34 -19.76
CA GLN A 21 8.09 -3.06 -18.39
C GLN A 21 7.38 -1.70 -18.35
N ASN A 22 6.28 -1.62 -17.61
CA ASN A 22 5.40 -0.45 -17.60
C ASN A 22 5.61 0.46 -16.38
N CYS A 23 6.43 0.03 -15.42
CA CYS A 23 6.70 0.79 -14.19
C CYS A 23 8.04 0.40 -13.55
N GLY A 24 8.45 1.17 -12.55
CA GLY A 24 9.59 0.87 -11.69
C GLY A 24 10.93 1.19 -12.34
N ARG A 25 12.02 0.69 -11.74
CA ARG A 25 13.39 0.95 -12.22
C ARG A 25 13.63 0.48 -13.66
N GLN A 26 12.87 -0.51 -14.11
CA GLN A 26 12.92 -1.04 -15.46
C GLN A 26 12.33 -0.06 -16.50
N ALA A 27 11.42 0.82 -16.07
CA ALA A 27 10.75 1.80 -16.90
C ALA A 27 11.14 3.24 -16.53
N GLY A 28 12.42 3.46 -16.15
CA GLY A 28 12.92 4.80 -15.81
C GLY A 28 12.26 5.43 -14.57
N GLY A 29 11.71 4.61 -13.67
CA GLY A 29 10.99 5.08 -12.49
C GLY A 29 9.51 5.39 -12.73
N ALA A 30 8.95 5.04 -13.89
CA ALA A 30 7.53 5.25 -14.17
C ALA A 30 6.62 4.60 -13.11
N THR A 31 5.53 5.27 -12.76
CA THR A 31 4.51 4.76 -11.85
C THR A 31 3.29 4.29 -12.63
N CYS A 32 2.60 3.28 -12.10
CA CYS A 32 1.35 2.81 -12.70
C CYS A 32 0.23 3.84 -12.59
N ALA A 33 -0.59 3.94 -13.63
CA ALA A 33 -1.82 4.72 -13.60
C ALA A 33 -2.80 4.19 -12.53
N GLY A 34 -3.64 5.08 -11.99
CA GLY A 34 -4.69 4.68 -11.04
C GLY A 34 -4.20 4.19 -9.68
N ASN A 35 -2.98 4.55 -9.26
CA ASN A 35 -2.36 4.10 -8.00
C ASN A 35 -2.28 2.57 -7.87
N ILE A 36 -2.09 1.87 -9.00
CA ILE A 36 -1.87 0.42 -9.04
C ILE A 36 -0.43 0.11 -8.61
N CYS A 37 -0.21 -1.05 -7.97
CA CYS A 37 1.10 -1.46 -7.48
C CYS A 37 2.05 -1.79 -8.62
N CYS A 38 3.31 -1.37 -8.49
CA CYS A 38 4.38 -1.79 -9.37
C CYS A 38 5.13 -2.97 -8.74
N SER A 39 5.06 -4.14 -9.37
CA SER A 39 5.77 -5.34 -8.90
C SER A 39 7.28 -5.19 -9.00
N GLN A 40 8.01 -6.12 -8.37
CA GLN A 40 9.48 -6.20 -8.49
C GLN A 40 9.98 -6.37 -9.93
N TYR A 41 9.11 -6.85 -10.82
CA TYR A 41 9.41 -7.12 -12.23
C TYR A 41 9.05 -5.97 -13.17
N GLY A 42 8.52 -4.86 -12.64
CA GLY A 42 8.18 -3.67 -13.44
C GLY A 42 6.82 -3.77 -14.14
N TRP A 43 5.88 -4.52 -13.55
CA TRP A 43 4.52 -4.66 -14.07
C TRP A 43 3.50 -4.09 -13.09
N CYS A 44 2.45 -3.48 -13.63
CA CYS A 44 1.36 -2.91 -12.87
C CYS A 44 0.32 -3.99 -12.55
N GLY A 45 -0.02 -4.16 -11.27
CA GLY A 45 -1.07 -5.08 -10.85
C GLY A 45 -1.58 -4.79 -9.44
N THR A 46 -2.69 -5.42 -9.08
CA THR A 46 -3.38 -5.21 -7.79
C THR A 46 -3.31 -6.42 -6.86
N THR A 47 -2.70 -7.53 -7.29
CA THR A 47 -2.54 -8.75 -6.48
C THR A 47 -1.42 -8.62 -5.46
N ASP A 48 -1.38 -9.51 -4.48
CA ASP A 48 -0.34 -9.52 -3.44
C ASP A 48 1.09 -9.68 -4.01
N ASP A 49 1.26 -10.40 -5.12
CA ASP A 49 2.55 -10.50 -5.83
C ASP A 49 3.06 -9.16 -6.37
N HIS A 50 2.15 -8.23 -6.67
CA HIS A 50 2.49 -6.89 -7.14
C HIS A 50 2.63 -5.91 -6.00
N CYS A 51 1.82 -6.09 -4.96
CA CYS A 51 1.58 -5.07 -3.96
C CYS A 51 2.30 -5.30 -2.64
N LEU A 52 2.66 -6.54 -2.28
CA LEU A 52 3.26 -6.78 -0.97
C LEU A 52 4.73 -6.33 -0.94
N PRO A 53 5.18 -5.66 0.14
CA PRO A 53 6.59 -5.32 0.32
C PRO A 53 7.48 -6.56 0.39
N SER A 54 6.96 -7.67 0.92
CA SER A 54 7.65 -8.97 0.93
C SER A 54 7.93 -9.52 -0.47
N ASN A 55 7.20 -9.06 -1.49
CA ASN A 55 7.39 -9.41 -2.89
C ASN A 55 8.17 -8.32 -3.65
N ASN A 56 8.93 -7.49 -2.93
CA ASN A 56 9.73 -6.37 -3.43
C ASN A 56 8.97 -5.42 -4.36
N CYS A 57 7.71 -5.13 -4.02
CA CYS A 57 6.96 -4.08 -4.67
C CYS A 57 7.76 -2.76 -4.71
N GLN A 58 7.77 -2.10 -5.87
CA GLN A 58 8.59 -0.92 -6.13
C GLN A 58 7.85 0.39 -5.84
N SER A 59 6.55 0.45 -6.13
CA SER A 59 5.72 1.64 -5.90
C SER A 59 4.26 1.26 -5.70
N ASN A 60 3.49 2.12 -5.03
CA ASN A 60 2.08 1.86 -4.69
C ASN A 60 1.86 0.55 -3.89
N CYS A 61 2.80 0.21 -3.02
CA CYS A 61 2.77 -1.03 -2.26
C CYS A 61 1.76 -1.00 -1.12
N ARG A 62 1.16 -2.15 -0.82
CA ARG A 62 0.32 -2.37 0.36
C ARG A 62 1.18 -2.33 1.62
N GLY A 63 0.73 -1.64 2.66
CA GLY A 63 1.38 -1.71 3.97
C GLY A 63 2.71 -0.97 4.12
N THR A 64 3.26 -0.33 3.09
CA THR A 64 4.25 0.73 3.30
C THR A 64 3.50 1.98 3.75
N GLY A 65 3.85 2.51 4.91
CA GLY A 65 3.21 3.66 5.56
C GLY A 65 3.42 4.99 4.83
N ASN A 66 3.38 5.01 3.49
CA ASN A 66 3.16 6.23 2.74
C ASN A 66 1.65 6.50 2.68
N PRO A 67 1.17 7.62 3.24
CA PRO A 67 -0.22 8.02 3.09
C PRO A 67 -0.48 8.37 1.61
N GLY A 68 -1.06 7.43 0.84
CA GLY A 68 -1.58 7.73 -0.50
C GLY A 68 -1.44 6.65 -1.59
N SER A 69 -0.71 5.56 -1.36
CA SER A 69 -0.23 4.71 -2.46
C SER A 69 -1.09 3.46 -2.76
N GLY A 70 -2.41 3.56 -2.66
CA GLY A 70 -3.32 2.53 -3.16
C GLY A 70 -4.62 3.16 -3.66
N PRO A 71 -5.46 2.44 -4.43
CA PRO A 71 -6.79 2.92 -4.75
C PRO A 71 -7.50 3.25 -3.42
N GLY A 72 -7.85 4.52 -3.23
CA GLY A 72 -8.52 4.97 -2.03
C GLY A 72 -9.90 4.35 -1.98
N GLU A 73 -10.09 3.39 -1.08
CA GLU A 73 -11.40 2.82 -0.83
C GLU A 73 -12.32 3.85 -0.20
N SER A 74 -13.60 3.80 -0.57
CA SER A 74 -14.57 4.77 -0.06
C SER A 74 -15.92 4.12 0.15
N ALA A 75 -16.62 4.60 1.17
CA ALA A 75 -17.98 4.22 1.51
C ALA A 75 -18.77 5.47 1.91
N THR A 76 -20.08 5.44 1.71
CA THR A 76 -20.99 6.51 2.14
C THR A 76 -22.07 5.92 3.05
N ASN A 77 -22.79 6.78 3.79
CA ASN A 77 -23.80 6.36 4.78
C ASN A 77 -23.24 5.42 5.87
N VAL A 78 -21.98 5.61 6.25
CA VAL A 78 -21.32 4.84 7.31
C VAL A 78 -21.61 5.49 8.66
N ARG A 79 -21.95 4.69 9.67
CA ARG A 79 -22.14 5.15 11.05
C ARG A 79 -20.78 5.41 11.70
N ALA A 80 -20.59 6.60 12.26
CA ALA A 80 -19.45 6.93 13.10
C ALA A 80 -19.94 7.15 14.54
N THR A 81 -19.41 6.38 15.49
CA THR A 81 -19.59 6.58 16.93
C THR A 81 -18.30 7.14 17.53
N TYR A 82 -18.34 7.53 18.80
CA TYR A 82 -17.16 8.02 19.50
C TYR A 82 -16.67 7.02 20.56
N HIS A 83 -15.36 7.01 20.78
CA HIS A 83 -14.72 6.40 21.94
C HIS A 83 -13.65 7.39 22.43
N ILE A 84 -13.60 7.63 23.73
CA ILE A 84 -12.72 8.65 24.31
C ILE A 84 -11.33 8.04 24.55
N TYR A 85 -10.49 8.06 23.51
CA TYR A 85 -9.08 7.62 23.64
C TYR A 85 -8.19 8.66 24.33
N ASN A 86 -8.56 9.94 24.29
CA ASN A 86 -7.77 11.06 24.82
C ASN A 86 -6.25 10.98 24.50
N PRO A 87 -5.84 10.98 23.20
CA PRO A 87 -4.47 10.67 22.81
C PRO A 87 -3.42 11.59 23.44
N ALA A 88 -3.69 12.90 23.48
CA ALA A 88 -2.76 13.89 24.04
C ALA A 88 -2.49 13.67 25.53
N ALA A 89 -3.53 13.43 26.35
CA ALA A 89 -3.34 13.12 27.77
C ALA A 89 -2.67 11.76 28.02
N ASN A 90 -2.77 10.86 27.04
CA ASN A 90 -2.09 9.56 27.06
C ASN A 90 -0.69 9.60 26.41
N GLY A 91 -0.12 10.78 26.14
CA GLY A 91 1.22 10.92 25.53
C GLY A 91 1.32 10.36 24.11
N TRP A 92 0.17 10.26 23.42
CA TRP A 92 0.01 9.60 22.14
C TRP A 92 0.50 8.14 22.14
N ASP A 93 0.50 7.47 23.30
CA ASP A 93 0.92 6.07 23.43
C ASP A 93 -0.24 5.11 23.14
N LEU A 94 -0.10 4.31 22.08
CA LEU A 94 -1.11 3.34 21.67
C LEU A 94 -1.29 2.22 22.70
N ASN A 95 -0.24 1.85 23.44
CA ASN A 95 -0.33 0.82 24.49
C ASN A 95 -1.20 1.29 25.65
N ARG A 96 -1.11 2.58 26.01
CA ARG A 96 -1.82 3.15 27.17
C ARG A 96 -3.33 3.14 26.99
N VAL A 97 -3.79 3.18 25.75
CA VAL A 97 -5.22 3.15 25.40
C VAL A 97 -5.69 1.77 24.92
N SER A 98 -4.83 0.75 25.03
CA SER A 98 -5.08 -0.60 24.54
C SER A 98 -5.56 -0.63 23.08
N ALA A 99 -4.99 0.24 22.23
CA ALA A 99 -5.34 0.24 20.81
C ALA A 99 -4.90 -1.08 20.19
N TYR A 100 -5.78 -1.74 19.44
CA TYR A 100 -5.47 -3.01 18.75
C TYR A 100 -4.16 -2.92 17.91
N CYS A 101 -3.91 -1.77 17.29
CA CYS A 101 -2.73 -1.54 16.47
C CYS A 101 -1.43 -1.32 17.26
N ALA A 102 -1.46 -1.27 18.59
CA ALA A 102 -0.29 -1.02 19.43
C ALA A 102 0.85 -2.02 19.16
N THR A 103 0.52 -3.28 18.89
CA THR A 103 1.47 -4.36 18.55
C THR A 103 2.43 -3.98 17.41
N TRP A 104 1.99 -3.16 16.45
CA TRP A 104 2.78 -2.81 15.26
C TRP A 104 3.13 -1.33 15.17
N ASP A 105 2.30 -0.44 15.74
CA ASP A 105 2.41 0.99 15.53
C ASP A 105 2.86 1.78 16.78
N ALA A 106 2.92 1.16 17.97
CA ALA A 106 3.27 1.88 19.20
C ALA A 106 4.67 2.51 19.16
N ASN A 107 5.63 1.86 18.51
CA ASN A 107 7.02 2.32 18.44
C ASN A 107 7.28 3.32 17.30
N LYS A 108 6.24 3.78 16.60
CA LYS A 108 6.41 4.81 15.57
C LYS A 108 6.81 6.16 16.20
N PRO A 109 7.53 7.02 15.45
CA PRO A 109 7.93 8.33 15.95
C PRO A 109 6.75 9.13 16.49
N LEU A 110 6.97 9.92 17.55
CA LEU A 110 5.92 10.75 18.14
C LEU A 110 5.24 11.64 17.09
N ALA A 111 6.04 12.24 16.19
CA ALA A 111 5.54 13.04 15.07
C ALA A 111 4.49 12.30 14.22
N TRP A 112 4.68 11.00 13.97
CA TRP A 112 3.71 10.17 13.24
C TRP A 112 2.45 9.91 14.09
N ARG A 113 2.62 9.56 15.37
CA ARG A 113 1.51 9.24 16.27
C ARG A 113 0.60 10.44 16.53
N GLN A 114 1.16 11.65 16.55
CA GLN A 114 0.45 12.90 16.82
C GLN A 114 0.02 13.68 15.57
N GLN A 115 0.33 13.17 14.37
CA GLN A 115 0.06 13.91 13.13
C GLN A 115 -1.44 14.12 12.87
N TYR A 116 -2.27 13.15 13.26
CA TYR A 116 -3.72 13.14 13.03
C TYR A 116 -4.47 12.58 14.24
N GLY A 117 -5.78 12.87 14.32
CA GLY A 117 -6.67 12.24 15.30
C GLY A 117 -6.80 10.73 15.09
N TRP A 118 -7.10 10.01 16.18
CA TRP A 118 -7.20 8.55 16.16
C TRP A 118 -8.63 8.05 16.01
N THR A 119 -8.81 6.92 15.34
CA THR A 119 -10.10 6.26 15.19
C THR A 119 -9.93 4.73 15.16
N ALA A 120 -10.91 4.00 15.68
CA ALA A 120 -11.12 2.61 15.31
C ALA A 120 -11.75 2.54 13.91
N PHE A 121 -11.58 1.41 13.21
CA PHE A 121 -12.17 1.21 11.90
C PHE A 121 -12.78 -0.19 11.77
N CYS A 122 -14.06 -0.24 11.38
CA CYS A 122 -14.79 -1.46 11.04
C CYS A 122 -15.76 -1.22 9.86
N GLY A 123 -15.41 -0.29 8.96
CA GLY A 123 -16.28 0.12 7.86
C GLY A 123 -16.60 -1.01 6.87
N PRO A 124 -17.61 -0.84 5.99
CA PRO A 124 -18.06 -1.87 5.07
C PRO A 124 -17.09 -2.12 3.91
N VAL A 125 -16.32 -1.10 3.50
CA VAL A 125 -15.34 -1.18 2.41
C VAL A 125 -13.95 -0.95 2.99
N GLY A 126 -13.04 -1.84 2.64
CA GLY A 126 -11.62 -1.76 2.94
C GLY A 126 -11.09 -2.76 3.95
N PRO A 127 -9.76 -2.74 4.20
CA PRO A 127 -9.10 -3.70 5.07
C PRO A 127 -9.64 -3.57 6.49
N ARG A 128 -9.55 -4.65 7.26
CA ARG A 128 -9.92 -4.69 8.68
C ARG A 128 -8.78 -5.27 9.50
N GLY A 129 -8.80 -5.00 10.81
CA GLY A 129 -7.79 -5.49 11.75
C GLY A 129 -6.40 -4.96 11.39
N GLN A 130 -5.41 -5.84 11.41
CA GLN A 130 -4.00 -5.46 11.24
C GLN A 130 -3.73 -4.73 9.92
N ALA A 131 -4.39 -5.13 8.83
CA ALA A 131 -4.19 -4.52 7.52
C ALA A 131 -4.68 -3.06 7.42
N SER A 132 -5.42 -2.58 8.43
CA SER A 132 -5.90 -1.20 8.57
C SER A 132 -5.01 -0.33 9.46
N CYS A 133 -4.12 -0.95 10.25
CA CYS A 133 -3.28 -0.24 11.20
C CYS A 133 -2.38 0.78 10.49
N GLY A 134 -2.29 1.98 11.07
CA GLY A 134 -1.53 3.11 10.54
C GLY A 134 -2.03 3.71 9.22
N ARG A 135 -3.19 3.28 8.70
CA ARG A 135 -3.79 3.90 7.51
C ARG A 135 -4.53 5.18 7.87
N CYS A 136 -4.67 6.06 6.88
CA CYS A 136 -5.36 7.33 7.01
C CYS A 136 -6.76 7.25 6.39
N LEU A 137 -7.74 7.91 7.02
CA LEU A 137 -9.10 8.06 6.51
C LEU A 137 -9.48 9.54 6.46
N ARG A 138 -10.06 9.97 5.34
CA ARG A 138 -10.67 11.29 5.24
C ARG A 138 -12.17 11.19 5.49
N VAL A 139 -12.60 11.61 6.66
CA VAL A 139 -14.02 11.60 7.06
C VAL A 139 -14.69 12.91 6.64
N ARG A 140 -15.87 12.81 6.03
CA ARG A 140 -16.72 13.96 5.70
C ARG A 140 -18.09 13.73 6.32
N GLN A 141 -18.57 14.68 7.13
CA GLN A 141 -19.94 14.63 7.63
C GLN A 141 -20.90 14.88 6.46
N LYS A 142 -21.93 14.04 6.33
CA LYS A 142 -23.11 14.44 5.55
C LYS A 142 -23.86 15.46 6.39
N LYS A 143 -24.30 16.57 5.78
CA LYS A 143 -25.21 17.52 6.43
C LYS A 143 -26.39 16.73 6.98
N SER A 144 -26.54 16.71 8.29
CA SER A 144 -27.78 16.33 8.95
C SER A 144 -28.80 17.41 8.59
N HIS A 145 -29.84 17.04 7.83
CA HIS A 145 -31.04 17.86 7.81
C HIS A 145 -31.63 17.76 9.22
N SER A 146 -31.54 18.87 9.97
CA SER A 146 -32.33 19.09 11.19
C SER A 146 -33.80 19.21 10.85
#